data_AF-A0A4R2IZY4-F1
#
_entry.id   AF-A0A4R2IZY4-F1
#
_cell.length_a   1.000
_cell.length_b   1.000
_cell.length_c   1.000
_cell.angle_alpha   90.00
_cell.angle_beta   90.00
_cell.angle_gamma   90.00
#
_symmetry.space_group_name_H-M   'P 1'
#
loop_
_entity.id
_entity.type
_entity.pdbx_description
1 polymer ?
#
loop_
_entity_poly.entity_id
_entity_poly.type
_entity_poly.pdbx_seq_one_letter_code
_entity_poly.pdbx_strand_id
1 'polypeptide(L)'
;MVAQLRHIATTTQEYDGVELFLALCDYLDQLHGGYGFDRVLPTTEQSALADAVRRIRGKAVPPDEEGERLVQPVNASVTLAEGRVLAAELESADGWQRELGHALQGLYIYLDQLYGGPGAFTELLTSTERQRVASR
;
A
#
# COMPACT_ATOMS: atom_id res chain seq x y z
N MET A 1 27.63 -6.38 -18.80
CA MET A 1 26.54 -7.05 -19.55
C MET A 1 25.54 -7.73 -18.62
N VAL A 2 25.91 -8.71 -17.78
CA VAL A 2 24.99 -9.34 -16.81
C VAL A 2 24.43 -8.36 -15.77
N ALA A 3 25.25 -7.43 -15.26
CA ALA A 3 24.78 -6.41 -14.31
C ALA A 3 23.80 -5.39 -14.94
N GLN A 4 23.95 -5.10 -16.23
CA GLN A 4 23.06 -4.20 -16.98
C GLN A 4 21.72 -4.86 -17.31
N LEU A 5 21.75 -6.15 -17.67
CA LEU A 5 20.55 -6.97 -17.84
C LEU A 5 19.80 -7.17 -16.52
N ARG A 6 20.53 -7.37 -15.42
CA ARG A 6 19.93 -7.46 -14.08
C ARG A 6 19.32 -6.12 -13.67
N HIS A 7 20.01 -5.01 -13.95
CA HIS A 7 19.48 -3.65 -13.72
C HIS A 7 18.21 -3.40 -14.51
N ILE A 8 18.21 -3.65 -15.84
CA ILE A 8 17.02 -3.51 -16.69
C ILE A 8 15.86 -4.40 -16.20
N ALA A 9 16.14 -5.64 -15.82
CA ALA A 9 15.13 -6.56 -15.29
C ALA A 9 14.55 -6.14 -13.92
N THR A 10 15.24 -5.25 -13.19
CA THR A 10 14.81 -4.72 -11.88
C THR A 10 14.31 -3.28 -11.93
N THR A 11 14.35 -2.61 -13.08
CA THR A 11 13.98 -1.18 -13.23
C THR A 11 12.87 -0.95 -14.25
N THR A 12 12.22 -2.01 -14.73
CA THR A 12 11.04 -1.86 -15.59
C THR A 12 9.81 -1.59 -14.73
N GLN A 13 8.92 -0.74 -15.22
CA GLN A 13 7.66 -0.40 -14.55
C GLN A 13 6.86 -1.65 -14.15
N GLU A 14 6.94 -2.71 -14.94
CA GLU A 14 6.34 -4.00 -14.61
C GLU A 14 6.92 -4.63 -13.35
N TYR A 15 8.24 -4.57 -13.16
CA TYR A 15 8.89 -5.11 -11.98
C TYR A 15 8.52 -4.30 -10.74
N ASP A 16 8.59 -2.98 -10.84
CA ASP A 16 8.19 -2.06 -9.77
C ASP A 16 6.71 -2.24 -9.41
N GLY A 17 5.85 -2.51 -10.41
CA GLY A 17 4.44 -2.78 -10.20
C GLY A 17 4.19 -4.09 -9.45
N VAL A 18 4.93 -5.15 -9.77
CA VAL A 18 4.84 -6.43 -9.06
C VAL A 18 5.35 -6.29 -7.62
N GLU A 19 6.50 -5.65 -7.42
CA GLU A 19 7.04 -5.41 -6.07
C GLU A 19 6.12 -4.53 -5.23
N LEU A 20 5.53 -3.49 -5.83
CA LEU A 20 4.54 -2.64 -5.17
C LEU A 20 3.29 -3.45 -4.78
N PHE A 21 2.79 -4.29 -5.68
CA PHE A 21 1.63 -5.13 -5.42
C PHE A 21 1.88 -6.06 -4.24
N LEU A 22 3.02 -6.77 -4.23
CA LEU A 22 3.41 -7.65 -3.14
C LEU A 22 3.56 -6.88 -1.82
N ALA A 23 4.22 -5.72 -1.84
CA ALA A 23 4.40 -4.89 -0.65
C ALA A 23 3.07 -4.39 -0.06
N LEU A 24 2.09 -4.01 -0.91
CA LEU A 24 0.76 -3.60 -0.45
C LEU A 24 -0.07 -4.79 0.08
N CYS A 25 0.07 -5.97 -0.53
CA CYS A 25 -0.51 -7.21 0.02
C CYS A 25 0.08 -7.53 1.40
N ASP A 26 1.40 -7.54 1.54
CA ASP A 26 2.08 -7.78 2.82
C ASP A 26 1.68 -6.74 3.88
N TYR A 27 1.53 -5.48 3.47
CA TYR A 27 1.05 -4.42 4.34
C TYR A 27 -0.36 -4.69 4.86
N LEU A 28 -1.28 -5.08 3.96
CA LEU A 28 -2.65 -5.45 4.31
C LEU A 28 -2.70 -6.67 5.21
N ASP A 29 -1.91 -7.70 4.92
CA ASP A 29 -1.79 -8.90 5.74
C ASP A 29 -1.40 -8.53 7.17
N GLN A 30 -0.43 -7.64 7.33
CA GLN A 30 -0.02 -7.15 8.64
C GLN A 30 -1.14 -6.41 9.36
N LEU A 31 -1.95 -5.60 8.67
CA LEU A 31 -3.13 -4.96 9.27
C LEU A 31 -4.21 -5.96 9.68
N HIS A 32 -4.31 -7.09 8.98
CA HIS A 32 -5.26 -8.16 9.26
C HIS A 32 -4.74 -9.15 10.31
N GLY A 33 -3.51 -8.99 10.79
CA GLY A 33 -2.90 -9.89 11.78
C GLY A 33 -2.26 -11.15 11.19
N GLY A 34 -1.84 -11.10 9.93
CA GLY A 34 -1.06 -12.16 9.27
C GLY A 34 -1.89 -13.31 8.72
N TYR A 35 -3.22 -13.18 8.67
CA TYR A 35 -4.11 -14.21 8.13
C TYR A 35 -4.28 -14.18 6.61
N GLY A 36 -3.62 -13.24 5.91
CA GLY A 36 -3.74 -13.11 4.46
C GLY A 36 -4.89 -12.21 4.00
N PHE A 37 -4.68 -11.56 2.86
CA PHE A 37 -5.69 -10.90 2.02
C PHE A 37 -6.60 -11.91 1.31
N ASP A 38 -6.38 -13.22 1.52
CA ASP A 38 -7.20 -14.31 0.98
C ASP A 38 -8.64 -14.31 1.54
N ARG A 39 -8.92 -13.46 2.53
CA ARG A 39 -10.26 -13.25 3.10
C ARG A 39 -10.79 -11.85 2.79
N VAL A 40 -11.86 -11.81 2.01
CA VAL A 40 -12.73 -10.62 1.92
C VAL A 40 -13.39 -10.42 3.28
N LEU A 41 -12.95 -9.39 4.01
CA LEU A 41 -13.57 -9.05 5.30
C LEU A 41 -15.03 -8.67 5.10
N PRO A 42 -15.96 -9.17 5.94
CA PRO A 42 -17.31 -8.65 6.03
C PRO A 42 -17.30 -7.14 6.31
N THR A 43 -18.33 -6.41 5.88
CA THR A 43 -18.44 -4.95 6.05
C THR A 43 -18.27 -4.49 7.50
N THR A 44 -18.71 -5.30 8.47
CA THR A 44 -18.54 -5.04 9.91
C THR A 44 -17.08 -5.11 10.34
N GLU A 45 -16.32 -6.09 9.85
CA GLU A 45 -14.89 -6.25 10.15
C GLU A 45 -14.03 -5.20 9.44
N GLN A 46 -14.40 -4.84 8.21
CA GLN A 46 -13.78 -3.71 7.50
C GLN A 46 -13.99 -2.39 8.24
N SER A 47 -15.19 -2.15 8.77
CA SER A 47 -15.50 -0.95 9.56
C SER A 47 -14.71 -0.93 10.88
N ALA A 48 -14.62 -2.07 11.57
CA ALA A 48 -13.82 -2.20 12.78
C ALA A 48 -12.32 -1.94 12.53
N LEU A 49 -11.81 -2.40 11.39
CA LEU A 49 -10.44 -2.13 10.95
C LEU A 49 -10.23 -0.64 10.66
N ALA A 50 -11.14 0.00 9.91
CA ALA A 50 -11.08 1.44 9.64
C ALA A 50 -11.12 2.27 10.94
N ASP A 51 -11.95 1.87 11.91
CA ASP A 51 -12.01 2.53 13.22
C ASP A 51 -10.72 2.33 14.04
N ALA A 52 -10.07 1.18 13.92
CA ALA A 52 -8.77 0.93 14.56
C ALA A 52 -7.66 1.81 13.95
N VAL A 53 -7.59 1.88 12.62
CA VAL A 53 -6.66 2.78 11.90
C VAL A 53 -6.90 4.23 12.31
N ARG A 54 -8.16 4.68 12.31
CA ARG A 54 -8.54 6.04 12.74
C ARG A 54 -8.15 6.34 14.18
N ARG A 55 -8.34 5.39 15.11
CA ARG A 55 -7.96 5.57 16.53
C ARG A 55 -6.45 5.74 16.72
N ILE A 56 -5.64 5.06 15.92
CA ILE A 56 -4.18 5.23 15.97
C ILE A 56 -3.79 6.59 15.38
N ARG A 57 -4.30 6.93 14.20
CA ARG A 57 -4.01 8.20 13.52
C ARG A 57 -4.51 9.43 14.29
N GLY A 58 -5.71 9.36 14.86
CA GLY A 58 -6.31 10.45 15.64
C GLY A 58 -5.60 10.73 16.98
N LYS A 59 -4.71 9.83 17.43
CA LYS A 59 -3.83 10.04 18.59
C LYS A 59 -2.48 10.65 18.23
N ALA A 60 -2.29 11.15 17.00
CA ALA A 60 -1.03 11.68 16.52
C ALA A 60 -0.36 12.60 17.56
N VAL A 61 0.76 12.09 18.07
CA VAL A 61 1.85 12.76 18.77
C VAL A 61 2.22 14.04 18.01
N PRO A 62 2.62 15.14 18.70
CA PRO A 62 3.03 16.38 18.02
C PRO A 62 4.04 16.08 16.90
N PRO A 63 3.94 16.81 15.78
CA PRO A 63 4.83 16.59 14.65
C PRO A 63 6.28 16.75 15.11
N ASP A 64 7.13 15.76 14.86
CA ASP A 64 8.57 16.02 14.80
C ASP A 64 8.79 17.11 13.74
N GLU A 65 9.61 18.10 14.06
CA GLU A 65 9.82 19.32 13.27
C GLU A 65 10.49 19.08 11.90
N GLU A 66 10.71 17.82 11.53
CA GLU A 66 10.99 17.39 10.15
C GLU A 66 9.69 16.90 9.52
N GLY A 67 8.93 17.82 8.94
CA GLY A 67 7.72 17.53 8.19
C GLY A 67 7.99 16.73 6.90
N GLU A 68 8.41 15.48 7.02
CA GLU A 68 8.35 14.49 5.94
C GLU A 68 6.97 13.83 5.96
N ARG A 69 5.96 14.57 5.51
CA ARG A 69 4.84 13.90 4.85
C ARG A 69 5.35 13.40 3.50
N LEU A 70 5.44 12.08 3.37
CA LEU A 70 5.69 11.30 2.15
C LEU A 70 7.09 11.39 1.53
N VAL A 71 8.00 10.53 1.99
CA VAL A 71 9.19 10.09 1.24
C VAL A 71 9.48 8.59 1.44
N GLN A 72 8.59 7.84 2.10
CA GLN A 72 8.88 6.44 2.40
C GLN A 72 8.51 5.55 1.21
N PRO A 73 9.46 4.76 0.70
CA PRO A 73 9.14 3.86 -0.38
C PRO A 73 8.28 2.71 0.19
N VAL A 74 7.26 2.31 -0.58
CA VAL A 74 6.39 1.17 -0.27
C VAL A 74 7.19 -0.13 -0.42
N ASN A 75 8.15 -0.12 -1.35
CA ASN A 75 9.16 -1.15 -1.57
C ASN A 75 10.57 -0.49 -1.59
N ALA A 76 11.55 -1.05 -2.30
CA ALA A 76 12.88 -0.42 -2.40
C ALA A 76 12.98 0.72 -3.44
N SER A 77 11.96 0.90 -4.29
CA SER A 77 12.02 1.68 -5.53
C SER A 77 10.91 2.73 -5.71
N VAL A 78 9.76 2.61 -5.04
CA VAL A 78 8.55 3.39 -5.35
C VAL A 78 7.86 3.91 -4.10
N THR A 79 7.58 5.21 -4.03
CA THR A 79 6.77 5.83 -2.96
C THR A 79 5.27 5.61 -3.16
N LEU A 80 4.43 5.90 -2.15
CA LEU A 80 2.98 5.78 -2.27
C LEU A 80 2.39 6.62 -3.40
N ALA A 81 2.93 7.82 -3.61
CA ALA A 81 2.46 8.73 -4.66
C ALA A 81 2.85 8.22 -6.04
N GLU A 82 4.10 7.81 -6.22
CA GLU A 82 4.59 7.21 -7.47
C GLU A 82 3.85 5.90 -7.78
N GLY A 83 3.53 5.11 -6.77
CA GLY A 83 2.79 3.86 -6.95
C GLY A 83 1.38 4.05 -7.47
N ARG A 84 0.70 5.15 -7.13
CA ARG A 84 -0.61 5.49 -7.72
C ARG A 84 -0.51 5.87 -9.19
N VAL A 85 0.54 6.60 -9.56
CA VAL A 85 0.83 6.93 -10.96
C VAL A 85 1.14 5.65 -11.73
N LEU A 86 2.02 4.82 -11.21
CA LEU A 86 2.38 3.52 -11.79
C LEU A 86 1.17 2.61 -11.98
N ALA A 87 0.25 2.55 -11.02
CA ALA A 87 -0.99 1.77 -11.14
C ALA A 87 -1.86 2.25 -12.31
N ALA A 88 -1.98 3.57 -12.52
CA ALA A 88 -2.74 4.15 -13.63
C ALA A 88 -2.06 3.92 -14.99
N GLU A 89 -0.72 4.00 -15.03
CA GLU A 89 0.06 3.69 -16.23
C GLU A 89 -0.08 2.22 -16.63
N LEU A 90 0.02 1.29 -15.66
CA LEU A 90 -0.15 -0.14 -15.90
C LEU A 90 -1.58 -0.49 -16.32
N GLU A 91 -2.60 0.15 -15.74
CA GLU A 91 -4.00 -0.02 -16.15
C GLU A 91 -4.22 0.37 -17.63
N SER A 92 -3.49 1.38 -18.10
CA SER A 92 -3.56 1.84 -19.49
C SER A 92 -2.79 0.95 -20.46
N ALA A 93 -1.96 0.01 -19.97
CA ALA A 93 -1.22 -0.94 -20.78
C ALA A 93 -2.12 -2.06 -21.34
N ASP A 94 -1.56 -2.94 -22.16
CA ASP A 94 -2.24 -4.14 -22.69
C ASP A 94 -1.77 -5.41 -21.96
N GLY A 95 -2.60 -6.46 -21.98
CA GLY A 95 -2.23 -7.77 -21.45
C GLY A 95 -2.25 -7.86 -19.92
N TRP A 96 -1.30 -8.59 -19.35
CA TRP A 96 -1.28 -8.89 -17.91
C TRP A 96 -0.94 -7.65 -17.07
N GLN A 97 -0.24 -6.66 -17.66
CA GLN A 97 0.06 -5.38 -17.02
C GLN A 97 -1.21 -4.62 -16.67
N ARG A 98 -2.23 -4.66 -17.55
CA ARG A 98 -3.55 -4.06 -17.29
C ARG A 98 -4.20 -4.66 -16.04
N GLU A 99 -4.19 -5.98 -15.94
CA GLU A 99 -4.76 -6.69 -14.80
C GLU A 99 -4.03 -6.35 -13.49
N LEU A 100 -2.69 -6.23 -13.55
CA LEU A 100 -1.89 -5.74 -12.43
C LEU A 100 -2.24 -4.29 -12.05
N GLY A 101 -2.42 -3.41 -13.03
CA GLY A 101 -2.89 -2.03 -12.83
C GLY A 101 -4.25 -1.97 -12.13
N HIS A 102 -5.23 -2.74 -12.60
CA HIS A 102 -6.55 -2.84 -11.96
C HIS A 102 -6.46 -3.39 -10.53
N ALA A 103 -5.62 -4.40 -10.29
CA ALA A 103 -5.43 -4.95 -8.95
C ALA A 103 -4.83 -3.90 -8.00
N LEU A 104 -3.80 -3.17 -8.44
CA LEU A 104 -3.20 -2.06 -7.68
C LEU A 104 -4.21 -0.94 -7.39
N GLN A 105 -5.02 -0.53 -8.38
CA GLN A 105 -6.10 0.45 -8.16
C GLN A 105 -7.08 -0.03 -7.10
N GLY A 106 -7.48 -1.30 -7.16
CA GLY A 106 -8.35 -1.92 -6.16
C GLY A 106 -7.76 -1.87 -4.75
N LEU A 107 -6.46 -2.18 -4.60
CA LEU A 107 -5.75 -2.09 -3.32
C LEU A 107 -5.72 -0.65 -2.79
N TYR A 108 -5.39 0.33 -3.63
CA TYR A 108 -5.38 1.74 -3.24
C TYR A 108 -6.77 2.22 -2.80
N ILE A 109 -7.83 1.86 -3.52
CA ILE A 109 -9.21 2.19 -3.15
C ILE A 109 -9.58 1.56 -1.81
N TYR A 110 -9.23 0.30 -1.60
CA TYR A 110 -9.51 -0.39 -0.34
C TYR A 110 -8.77 0.28 0.84
N LEU A 111 -7.49 0.57 0.67
CA LEU A 111 -6.67 1.26 1.67
C LEU A 111 -7.19 2.68 1.94
N ASP A 112 -7.61 3.41 0.90
CA ASP A 112 -8.26 4.71 1.03
C ASP A 112 -9.50 4.63 1.92
N GLN A 113 -10.36 3.63 1.72
CA GLN A 113 -11.54 3.42 2.57
C GLN A 113 -11.16 3.17 4.04
N LEU A 114 -10.10 2.39 4.29
CA LEU A 114 -9.61 2.15 5.67
C LEU A 114 -9.06 3.43 6.32
N TYR A 115 -8.51 4.33 5.51
CA TYR A 115 -7.85 5.56 5.97
C TYR A 115 -8.79 6.77 6.07
N GLY A 116 -10.03 6.65 5.62
CA GLY A 116 -11.05 7.70 5.78
C GLY A 116 -11.66 8.21 4.48
N GLY A 117 -11.38 7.58 3.33
CA GLY A 117 -12.02 7.86 2.06
C GLY A 117 -11.03 8.05 0.90
N PRO A 118 -11.53 8.43 -0.29
CA PRO A 118 -10.72 8.55 -1.50
C PRO A 118 -9.48 9.43 -1.30
N GLY A 119 -8.30 8.90 -1.63
CA GLY A 119 -7.02 9.59 -1.49
C GLY A 119 -6.51 9.74 -0.06
N ALA A 120 -7.15 9.13 0.95
CA ALA A 120 -6.73 9.24 2.36
C ALA A 120 -5.52 8.35 2.71
N PHE A 121 -5.25 7.30 1.92
CA PHE A 121 -4.07 6.47 2.10
C PHE A 121 -2.83 7.16 1.54
N THR A 122 -2.23 7.99 2.39
CA THR A 122 -1.05 8.80 2.08
C THR A 122 0.15 8.45 2.96
N GLU A 123 0.05 7.48 3.87
CA GLU A 123 1.20 7.03 4.63
C GLU A 123 1.02 5.61 5.16
N LEU A 124 2.14 4.92 5.32
CA LEU A 124 2.17 3.63 5.98
C LEU A 124 2.13 3.86 7.50
N LEU A 125 1.32 3.07 8.19
CA LEU A 125 1.48 2.91 9.63
C LEU A 125 2.83 2.25 9.90
N THR A 126 3.52 2.64 10.97
CA THR A 126 4.74 1.96 11.45
C THR A 126 4.45 0.51 11.84
N SER A 127 5.48 -0.35 11.91
CA SER A 127 5.31 -1.75 12.32
C SER A 127 4.59 -1.91 13.66
N THR A 128 4.89 -1.04 14.64
CA THR A 128 4.23 -1.01 15.95
C THR A 128 2.76 -0.60 15.85
N GLU A 129 2.45 0.39 15.01
CA GLU A 129 1.06 0.80 14.77
C GLU A 129 0.28 -0.31 14.06
N ARG A 130 0.87 -0.97 13.07
CA ARG A 130 0.23 -2.12 12.39
C ARG A 130 -0.07 -3.25 13.35
N GLN A 131 0.85 -3.58 14.26
CA GLN A 131 0.60 -4.57 15.31
C GLN A 131 -0.56 -4.18 16.23
N ARG A 132 -0.67 -2.89 16.60
CA ARG A 132 -1.80 -2.38 17.40
C ARG A 132 -3.12 -2.43 16.64
N VAL A 133 -3.11 -2.17 15.32
CA VAL A 133 -4.29 -2.35 14.47
C VAL A 133 -4.68 -3.82 14.44
N ALA A 134 -3.72 -4.72 14.24
CA ALA A 134 -3.94 -6.16 14.16
C ALA A 134 -4.51 -6.75 15.46
N SER A 135 -4.12 -6.22 16.62
CA SER A 135 -4.57 -6.69 17.94
C SER A 135 -5.92 -6.12 18.40
N ARG A 136 -6.73 -5.60 17.48
CA ARG A 136 -8.01 -4.91 17.77
C ARG A 136 -9.13 -5.84 18.23
#